data_AF-A0A1G1D434-F1
#
_entry.id   AF-A0A1G1D434-F1
#
_cell.length_a   1.000
_cell.length_b   1.000
_cell.length_c   1.000
_cell.angle_alpha   90.00
_cell.angle_beta   90.00
_cell.angle_gamma   90.00
#
_symmetry.space_group_name_H-M   'P 1'
#
loop_
_entity.id
_entity.type
_entity.pdbx_description
1 polymer ?
#
loop_
_entity_poly.entity_id
_entity_poly.type
_entity_poly.pdbx_seq_one_letter_code
_entity_poly.pdbx_strand_id
1 'polypeptide(L)' 'MRKETKPMREIHEIQEKIYEEQRQMSDKEKIEAIHREDEEARKRYSLKIKKRVKEVSDITSAVC' A
#
# COMPACT_ATOMS: atom_id res chain seq x y z
N MET A 1 -31.14 -8.31 -12.03
CA MET A 1 -29.68 -8.09 -11.86
C MET A 1 -29.12 -7.45 -13.12
N ARG A 2 -28.55 -6.24 -13.03
CA ARG A 2 -27.75 -5.69 -14.13
C ARG A 2 -26.47 -6.52 -14.22
N LYS A 3 -26.18 -7.06 -15.40
CA LYS A 3 -24.89 -7.72 -15.65
C LYS A 3 -23.81 -6.64 -15.50
N GLU A 4 -22.79 -6.93 -14.69
CA GLU A 4 -21.60 -6.08 -14.63
C GLU A 4 -21.03 -5.87 -16.04
N THR A 5 -20.62 -4.64 -16.33
CA THR A 5 -19.88 -4.35 -17.56
C THR A 5 -18.54 -5.07 -17.52
N LYS A 6 -17.98 -5.42 -18.69
CA LYS A 6 -16.68 -6.12 -18.77
C LYS A 6 -15.58 -5.47 -17.89
N PRO A 7 -15.38 -4.13 -17.92
CA PRO A 7 -14.37 -3.50 -17.07
C PRO A 7 -14.65 -3.67 -15.57
N MET A 8 -15.92 -3.68 -15.18
CA MET A 8 -16.29 -3.82 -13.76
C MET A 8 -16.04 -5.24 -13.26
N ARG A 9 -16.26 -6.24 -14.12
CA ARG A 9 -15.91 -7.63 -13.82
C ARG A 9 -14.40 -7.81 -13.70
N GLU A 10 -13.62 -7.21 -14.61
CA GLU A 10 -12.16 -7.27 -14.54
C GLU A 10 -11.63 -6.63 -13.24
N ILE A 11 -12.19 -5.49 -12.83
CA ILE A 11 -11.86 -4.86 -11.55
C ILE A 11 -12.20 -5.81 -10.38
N HIS A 12 -13.37 -6.45 -10.42
CA HIS A 12 -13.80 -7.39 -9.38
C HIS A 12 -12.82 -8.57 -9.26
N GLU A 13 -12.46 -9.20 -10.39
CA GLU A 13 -11.53 -10.33 -10.42
C GLU A 13 -10.14 -9.94 -9.88
N ILE A 14 -9.67 -8.73 -10.17
CA ILE A 14 -8.39 -8.22 -9.63
C ILE A 14 -8.50 -8.03 -8.11
N GLN A 15 -9.60 -7.45 -7.63
CA GLN A 15 -9.81 -7.22 -6.19
C GLN A 15 -9.92 -8.53 -5.42
N GLU A 16 -10.61 -9.53 -5.97
CA GLU A 16 -10.78 -10.83 -5.34
C GLU A 16 -9.43 -11.55 -5.20
N LYS A 17 -8.58 -11.53 -6.23
CA LYS A 17 -7.22 -12.09 -6.16
C LYS A 17 -6.37 -11.42 -5.09
N ILE A 18 -6.36 -10.08 -5.05
CA ILE A 18 -5.63 -9.33 -4.02
C ILE A 18 -6.15 -9.70 -2.62
N TYR A 19 -7.47 -9.83 -2.48
CA TYR A 19 -8.07 -10.22 -1.20
C TYR A 19 -7.67 -11.63 -0.79
N GLU A 20 -7.69 -12.61 -1.70
CA GLU A 20 -7.27 -13.98 -1.40
C GLU A 20 -5.80 -14.07 -0.97
N GLU A 21 -4.91 -13.34 -1.65
CA GLU A 21 -3.49 -13.26 -1.31
C GLU A 21 -3.26 -12.62 0.07
N GLN A 22 -4.03 -11.58 0.41
CA GLN A 22 -3.85 -10.82 1.65
C GLN A 22 -4.66 -11.36 2.84
N ARG A 23 -5.68 -12.20 2.60
CA ARG A 23 -6.62 -12.66 3.64
C ARG A 23 -5.94 -13.49 4.73
N GLN A 24 -4.85 -14.17 4.41
CA GLN A 24 -4.09 -14.97 5.39
C GLN A 24 -2.96 -14.19 6.07
N MET A 25 -2.72 -12.94 5.67
CA MET A 25 -1.66 -12.12 6.23
C MET A 25 -2.18 -11.30 7.40
N SER A 26 -1.44 -11.31 8.50
CA SER A 26 -1.60 -10.34 9.58
C SER A 26 -1.21 -8.93 9.10
N ASP A 27 -1.71 -7.90 9.78
CA ASP A 27 -1.37 -6.52 9.43
C ASP A 27 0.14 -6.26 9.47
N LYS A 28 0.86 -6.93 10.38
CA LYS A 28 2.32 -6.87 10.46
C LYS A 28 2.98 -7.47 9.22
N GLU A 29 2.53 -8.63 8.76
CA GLU A 29 3.05 -9.28 7.55
C GLU A 29 2.76 -8.46 6.29
N LYS A 30 1.61 -7.79 6.22
CA LYS A 30 1.30 -6.87 5.13
C LYS A 30 2.28 -5.70 5.07
N ILE A 31 2.60 -5.09 6.23
CA ILE A 31 3.57 -4.01 6.32
C ILE A 31 4.97 -4.49 5.90
N GLU A 32 5.38 -5.68 6.36
CA GLU A 32 6.67 -6.27 5.98
C GLU A 32 6.76 -6.58 4.48
N ALA A 33 5.68 -7.06 3.87
CA ALA A 33 5.61 -7.28 2.42
C ALA A 33 5.76 -5.96 1.63
N ILE A 34 5.06 -4.90 2.05
CA ILE A 34 5.18 -3.58 1.44
C ILE A 34 6.62 -3.05 1.53
N HIS A 35 7.27 -3.17 2.69
CA HIS A 35 8.66 -2.75 2.83
C HIS A 35 9.62 -3.54 1.95
N ARG A 36 9.39 -4.87 1.81
CA ARG A 36 10.19 -5.72 0.93
C ARG A 36 10.04 -5.33 -0.53
N GLU A 37 8.82 -5.12 -0.98
CA GLU A 37 8.53 -4.69 -2.36
C GLU A 37 9.12 -3.31 -2.65
N ASP A 38 9.05 -2.37 -1.70
CA ASP A 38 9.70 -1.06 -1.84
C ASP A 38 11.22 -1.20 -2.01
N GLU A 39 11.88 -2.02 -1.20
CA GLU A 39 13.32 -2.25 -1.33
C GLU A 39 13.70 -2.87 -2.67
N GLU A 40 12.93 -3.86 -3.13
CA GLU A 40 13.14 -4.52 -4.42
C GLU A 40 12.93 -3.56 -5.59
N ALA A 41 11.85 -2.77 -5.55
CA ALA A 41 11.59 -1.74 -6.55
C ALA A 41 12.71 -0.69 -6.57
N ARG A 42 13.16 -0.24 -5.40
CA ARG A 42 14.28 0.71 -5.28
C ARG A 42 15.57 0.16 -5.89
N LYS A 43 15.89 -1.12 -5.66
CA LYS A 43 17.05 -1.79 -6.27
C LYS A 43 16.89 -1.91 -7.77
N ARG A 44 15.74 -2.39 -8.24
CA ARG A 44 15.46 -2.65 -9.66
C ARG A 44 15.48 -1.38 -10.51
N TYR A 45 14.93 -0.29 -9.98
CA TYR A 45 14.81 0.99 -10.70
C TYR A 45 15.85 2.03 -10.29
N SER A 46 16.83 1.66 -9.45
CA SER A 46 17.88 2.55 -8.94
C SER A 46 17.32 3.86 -8.33
N LEU A 47 16.17 3.76 -7.65
CA LEU A 47 15.46 4.93 -7.12
C LEU A 47 16.16 5.46 -5.87
N LYS A 48 16.77 6.64 -6.01
CA LYS A 48 17.33 7.40 -4.89
C LYS A 48 16.25 8.23 -4.21
N ILE A 49 15.37 7.56 -3.46
CA ILE A 49 14.36 8.24 -2.64
C ILE A 49 15.07 8.91 -1.46
N LYS A 50 15.20 10.23 -1.49
CA LYS A 50 15.63 11.00 -0.32
C LYS A 50 14.51 10.97 0.71
N LYS A 51 14.76 10.34 1.86
CA LYS A 51 13.83 10.33 2.99
C LYS A 51 13.63 11.78 3.45
N ARG A 52 12.49 12.40 3.10
CA ARG A 52 12.12 13.71 3.66
C ARG A 52 11.59 13.43 5.07
N VAL A 53 12.45 13.54 6.06
CA VAL A 53 12.04 13.55 7.46
C VAL A 53 11.34 14.89 7.67
N LYS A 54 10.00 14.89 7.69
CA LYS A 54 9.27 16.00 8.28
C LYS A 54 9.43 15.84 9.78
N GLU A 55 10.23 16.71 10.40
CA GLU A 55 10.14 16.92 11.84
C GLU A 55 8.70 17.37 12.11
N VAL A 56 7.92 16.50 12.75
CA VAL A 56 6.62 16.89 13.31
C VAL A 56 6.96 17.66 14.59
N SER A 57 7.34 18.93 14.43
CA SER A 57 7.48 19.84 15.57
C SER A 57 6.09 20.14 16.12
N ASP A 58 5.76 19.49 17.22
CA ASP A 58 4.86 19.93 18.29
C ASP A 58 3.64 20.79 17.86
N ILE A 59 2.54 20.13 17.51
CA ILE A 59 1.18 20.72 17.52
C ILE A 59 0.62 20.76 18.97
N THR A 60 1.47 20.65 19.99
CA THR A 60 1.06 20.67 21.40
C THR A 60 1.09 22.06 22.04
N SER A 61 1.60 23.10 21.36
CA SER A 61 1.70 24.46 21.92
C SER A 61 0.53 25.41 21.62
N ALA A 62 -0.46 24.99 20.84
CA ALA A 62 -1.56 25.87 20.38
C ALA A 62 -2.89 25.67 21.13
N VAL A 63 -2.90 24.93 22.24
CA VAL A 63 -4.05 24.78 23.13
C VAL A 63 -3.64 25.22 24.54
N CYS A 64 -3.47 26.54 24.71
CA CYS A 64 -3.51 27.24 26.00
C CYS A 64 -4.32 28.52 25.79
#